data_AF-A0A485MKX2-F1
#
_entry.id   AF-A0A485MKX2-F1
#
_cell.length_a   1.000
_cell.length_b   1.000
_cell.length_c   1.000
_cell.angle_alpha   90.00
_cell.angle_beta   90.00
_cell.angle_gamma   90.00
#
_symmetry.space_group_name_H-M   'P 1'
#
loop_
_entity.id
_entity.type
_entity.pdbx_description
1 polymer ?
#
loop_
_entity_poly.entity_id
_entity_poly.type
_entity_poly.pdbx_seq_one_letter_code
_entity_poly.pdbx_strand_id
1 'polypeptide(L)'
;MRWPGSAGRLFRKRRGEGATEFLLDTFEYPGLVYHPSGCHYSAVRFAVWAPEDLSMVDCSCSLCRKKQHRHFLVPASRFTLLLGSKTIVTYGSYRHTELHSFCS
;
A
#
# COMPACT_ATOMS: atom_id res chain seq x y z
N MET A 1 -8.68 -15.69 5.44
CA MET A 1 -7.41 -16.29 5.90
C MET A 1 -7.00 -15.60 7.19
N ARG A 2 -7.02 -16.32 8.30
CA ARG A 2 -6.85 -15.81 9.66
C ARG A 2 -5.38 -16.03 10.04
N TRP A 3 -4.61 -14.97 10.21
CA TRP A 3 -3.24 -15.07 10.70
C TRP A 3 -3.26 -15.43 12.20
N PRO A 4 -2.51 -16.46 12.63
CA PRO A 4 -2.44 -16.86 14.03
C PRO A 4 -1.41 -16.00 14.77
N GLY A 5 -1.79 -15.50 15.95
CA GLY A 5 -0.86 -15.07 17.00
C GLY A 5 -0.25 -13.67 16.84
N SER A 6 -0.97 -12.65 17.32
CA SER A 6 -0.35 -11.54 18.06
C SER A 6 -1.44 -10.77 18.80
N ALA A 7 -1.13 -10.45 20.06
CA ALA A 7 -1.97 -9.78 21.03
C ALA A 7 -2.72 -8.56 20.45
N GLY A 8 -3.93 -8.34 20.98
CA GLY A 8 -4.90 -7.36 20.49
C GLY A 8 -4.29 -6.00 20.15
N ARG A 9 -4.27 -5.68 18.85
CA ARG A 9 -4.01 -4.33 18.35
C ARG A 9 -5.33 -3.65 18.07
N LEU A 10 -5.65 -2.65 18.89
CA LEU A 10 -6.74 -1.72 18.67
C LEU A 10 -6.53 -1.04 17.32
N PHE A 11 -7.36 -1.38 16.34
CA PHE A 11 -7.50 -0.64 15.08
C PHE A 11 -7.97 0.78 15.40
N ARG A 12 -7.03 1.69 15.61
CA ARG A 12 -7.35 3.11 15.78
C ARG A 12 -7.67 3.72 14.41
N LYS A 13 -8.96 3.73 14.09
CA LYS A 13 -9.53 4.55 13.01
C LYS A 13 -9.30 6.02 13.35
N ARG A 14 -8.33 6.68 12.72
CA ARG A 14 -8.24 8.15 12.75
C ARG A 14 -8.90 8.74 11.51
N ARG A 15 -9.81 9.68 11.76
CA ARG A 15 -10.51 10.48 10.75
C ARG A 15 -9.49 11.46 10.16
N GLY A 16 -9.47 11.59 8.85
CA GLY A 16 -8.40 12.28 8.13
C GLY A 16 -8.45 13.79 8.24
N GLU A 17 -7.28 14.39 8.31
CA GLU A 17 -6.93 15.78 7.96
C GLU A 17 -5.51 15.77 7.38
N GLY A 18 -5.32 16.38 6.20
CA GLY A 18 -4.01 16.75 5.64
C GLY A 18 -3.18 15.67 4.92
N ALA A 19 -3.32 15.53 3.59
CA ALA A 19 -2.44 14.70 2.75
C ALA A 19 -0.97 15.20 2.69
N THR A 20 -0.70 16.44 3.15
CA THR A 20 0.61 17.09 3.07
C THR A 20 1.49 16.86 4.31
N GLU A 21 0.89 16.52 5.47
CA GLU A 21 1.65 16.26 6.70
C GLU A 21 2.22 14.83 6.72
N PHE A 22 1.62 13.91 5.96
CA PHE A 22 2.08 12.52 5.80
C PHE A 22 3.37 12.36 4.99
N LEU A 23 3.82 13.42 4.28
CA LEU A 23 4.96 13.36 3.37
C LEU A 23 6.31 13.74 4.01
N LEU A 24 6.32 14.31 5.23
CA LEU A 24 7.56 14.85 5.82
C LEU A 24 8.33 13.89 6.74
N ASP A 25 7.83 12.69 7.02
CA ASP A 25 8.52 11.78 7.95
C ASP A 25 9.40 10.74 7.23
N THR A 26 9.97 11.09 6.07
CA THR A 26 10.75 10.13 5.23
C THR A 26 12.23 10.03 5.63
N PHE A 27 12.72 10.84 6.58
CA PHE A 27 14.14 10.82 6.96
C PHE A 27 14.49 10.20 8.32
N GLU A 28 13.53 9.99 9.23
CA GLU A 28 13.82 9.38 10.55
C GLU A 28 12.75 8.37 11.01
N TYR A 29 12.49 7.32 10.22
CA TYR A 29 11.90 6.10 10.80
C TYR A 29 13.01 5.09 11.13
N PRO A 30 13.58 5.10 12.35
CA PRO A 30 14.28 3.92 12.84
C PRO A 30 13.27 2.76 12.90
N GLY A 31 13.52 1.67 12.17
CA GLY A 31 12.66 0.48 12.17
C GLY A 31 11.91 0.19 10.87
N LEU A 32 12.41 0.66 9.72
CA LEU A 32 11.95 0.14 8.44
C LEU A 32 12.31 -1.34 8.32
N VAL A 33 11.32 -2.16 7.97
CA VAL A 33 11.50 -3.57 7.70
C VAL A 33 11.17 -3.87 6.24
N TYR A 34 11.78 -4.93 5.71
CA TYR A 34 11.58 -5.37 4.34
C TYR A 34 10.31 -6.21 4.24
N HIS A 35 9.30 -5.72 3.51
CA HIS A 35 8.03 -6.42 3.31
C HIS A 35 7.96 -7.00 1.89
N PRO A 36 8.29 -8.30 1.69
CA PRO A 36 8.08 -8.96 0.41
C PRO A 36 6.58 -9.16 0.17
N SER A 37 6.11 -8.73 -0.99
CA SER A 37 4.71 -8.77 -1.38
C SER A 37 4.55 -9.24 -2.83
N GLY A 38 3.33 -9.55 -3.24
CA GLY A 38 3.06 -9.95 -4.61
C GLY A 38 1.60 -10.24 -4.86
N CYS A 39 1.29 -10.55 -6.12
CA CYS A 39 -0.03 -10.99 -6.51
C CYS A 39 -0.32 -12.41 -5.99
N HIS A 40 -1.61 -12.73 -5.86
CA HIS A 40 -2.13 -14.05 -5.53
C HIS A 40 -1.49 -15.19 -6.34
N TYR A 41 -1.28 -14.98 -7.64
CA TYR A 41 -0.71 -15.99 -8.55
C TYR A 41 0.82 -15.93 -8.68
N SER A 42 1.49 -15.11 -7.87
CA SER A 42 2.95 -14.94 -7.91
C SER A 42 3.56 -14.35 -9.19
N ALA A 43 2.76 -14.00 -10.20
CA ALA A 43 3.24 -13.43 -11.44
C ALA A 43 3.88 -12.04 -11.26
N VAL A 44 3.43 -11.29 -10.25
CA VAL A 44 4.02 -10.00 -9.84
C VAL A 44 4.59 -10.14 -8.44
N ARG A 45 5.85 -9.74 -8.27
CA ARG A 45 6.54 -9.71 -6.97
C ARG A 45 7.19 -8.35 -6.79
N PHE A 46 7.02 -7.78 -5.61
CA PHE A 46 7.61 -6.50 -5.26
C PHE A 46 7.96 -6.51 -3.78
N ALA A 47 8.79 -5.58 -3.38
CA ALA A 47 9.08 -5.35 -1.98
C ALA A 47 8.99 -3.88 -1.65
N VAL A 48 8.65 -3.61 -0.40
CA VAL A 48 8.58 -2.26 0.15
C VAL A 48 9.32 -2.18 1.47
N TRP A 49 10.03 -1.07 1.67
CA TRP A 49 10.56 -0.70 2.97
C TRP A 49 9.54 0.16 3.70
N ALA A 50 8.97 -0.37 4.78
CA ALA A 50 7.96 0.31 5.58
C ALA A 50 8.08 -0.09 7.06
N PRO A 51 7.51 0.70 7.99
CA PRO A 51 7.46 0.31 9.39
C PRO A 51 6.72 -1.02 9.60
N GLU A 52 6.93 -1.67 10.75
CA GLU A 52 6.16 -2.88 11.12
C GLU A 52 4.67 -2.57 11.33
N ASP A 53 4.35 -1.41 11.92
CA ASP A 53 2.98 -0.92 12.07
C ASP A 53 2.60 -0.04 10.87
N LEU A 54 1.63 -0.51 10.08
CA LEU A 54 1.23 0.13 8.82
C LEU A 54 -0.04 0.97 9.01
N SER A 55 0.06 2.26 8.68
CA SER A 55 -1.10 3.14 8.58
C SER A 55 -1.85 2.91 7.26
N MET A 56 -3.13 2.53 7.35
CA MET A 56 -3.97 2.32 6.18
C MET A 56 -4.81 3.56 5.82
N VAL A 57 -4.88 3.84 4.53
CA VAL A 57 -5.76 4.81 3.88
C VAL A 57 -6.94 4.05 3.27
N ASP A 58 -8.14 4.47 3.64
CA ASP A 58 -9.39 4.04 3.02
C ASP A 58 -9.73 5.05 1.90
N CYS A 59 -9.39 4.67 0.67
CA CYS A 59 -9.64 5.55 -0.47
C CYS A 59 -11.11 5.45 -0.90
N SER A 60 -11.79 6.59 -0.99
CA SER A 60 -13.19 6.69 -1.39
C SER A 60 -13.43 6.53 -2.90
N CYS A 61 -12.38 6.22 -3.68
CA CYS A 61 -12.50 6.03 -5.11
C CYS A 61 -13.42 4.84 -5.44
N SER A 62 -14.22 4.96 -6.51
CA SER A 62 -15.19 3.93 -6.88
C SER A 62 -14.53 2.58 -7.19
N LEU A 63 -13.34 2.59 -7.78
CA LEU A 63 -12.55 1.38 -8.04
C LEU A 63 -12.09 0.71 -6.74
N CYS A 64 -11.52 1.50 -5.84
CA CYS A 64 -11.00 1.08 -4.52
C CYS A 64 -12.11 0.49 -3.66
N ARG A 65 -13.26 1.17 -3.60
CA ARG A 65 -14.44 0.74 -2.85
C ARG A 65 -15.06 -0.54 -3.41
N LYS A 66 -15.13 -0.67 -4.74
CA LYS A 66 -15.63 -1.91 -5.39
C LYS A 66 -14.70 -3.10 -5.14
N LYS A 67 -13.39 -2.88 -5.14
CA LYS A 67 -12.38 -3.92 -4.90
C LYS A 67 -12.10 -4.15 -3.41
N GLN A 68 -12.63 -3.31 -2.52
CA GLN A 68 -12.36 -3.31 -1.08
C GLN A 68 -10.86 -3.22 -0.76
N HIS A 69 -10.11 -2.47 -1.57
CA HIS A 69 -8.68 -2.29 -1.39
C HIS A 69 -8.40 -1.22 -0.32
N ARG A 70 -7.52 -1.55 0.62
CA ARG A 70 -6.94 -0.60 1.58
C ARG A 70 -5.52 -0.34 1.17
N HIS A 71 -5.12 0.93 1.19
CA HIS A 71 -3.81 1.36 0.75
C HIS A 71 -2.95 1.69 1.96
N PHE A 72 -1.65 1.49 1.88
CA PHE A 72 -0.70 2.23 2.71
C PHE A 72 0.28 2.89 1.73
N LEU A 73 0.68 4.13 2.04
CA LEU A 73 1.48 4.93 1.13
C LEU A 73 2.96 4.69 1.43
N VAL A 74 3.74 4.46 0.37
CA VAL A 74 5.21 4.36 0.46
C VAL A 74 5.83 5.29 -0.57
N PRO A 75 6.93 6.00 -0.23
CA PRO A 75 7.71 6.73 -1.21
C PRO A 75 8.24 5.81 -2.31
N ALA A 76 8.34 6.32 -3.54
CA ALA A 76 8.84 5.56 -4.68
C ALA A 76 10.27 5.01 -4.45
N SER A 77 11.11 5.75 -3.72
CA SER A 77 12.47 5.32 -3.34
C SER A 77 12.49 4.07 -2.44
N ARG A 78 11.38 3.73 -1.80
CA ARG A 78 11.24 2.56 -0.91
C ARG A 78 10.48 1.41 -1.55
N PHE A 79 10.07 1.53 -2.81
CA PHE A 79 9.39 0.49 -3.56
C PHE A 79 10.34 -0.14 -4.56
N THR A 80 10.33 -1.46 -4.67
CA THR A 80 11.11 -2.20 -5.66
C THR A 80 10.25 -3.27 -6.30
N LEU A 81 10.06 -3.18 -7.62
CA LEU A 81 9.45 -4.24 -8.41
C LEU A 81 10.51 -5.32 -8.70
N LEU A 82 10.27 -6.55 -8.24
CA LEU A 82 11.18 -7.68 -8.39
C LEU A 82 10.84 -8.53 -9.63
N LEU A 83 9.54 -8.69 -9.94
CA LEU A 83 9.06 -9.52 -11.05
C LEU A 83 7.71 -9.00 -11.57
N GLY A 84 7.44 -9.21 -12.87
CA GLY A 84 6.09 -9.11 -13.42
C GLY A 84 5.74 -7.76 -14.06
N SER A 85 6.73 -6.95 -14.46
CA SER A 85 6.50 -5.65 -15.11
C SER A 85 5.55 -5.72 -16.30
N LYS A 86 5.58 -6.82 -17.07
CA LYS A 86 4.71 -7.05 -18.25
C LYS A 86 3.30 -7.54 -17.91
N THR A 87 3.07 -8.00 -16.68
CA THR A 87 1.79 -8.54 -16.19
C THR A 87 0.99 -7.51 -15.40
N ILE A 88 1.57 -6.32 -15.19
CA ILE A 88 0.90 -5.22 -14.51
C ILE A 88 0.06 -4.44 -15.52
N VAL A 89 -1.24 -4.34 -15.25
CA VAL A 89 -2.18 -3.50 -15.97
C VAL A 89 -2.50 -2.28 -15.13
N THR A 90 -2.31 -1.10 -15.71
CA THR A 90 -2.55 0.18 -15.05
C THR A 90 -3.85 0.81 -15.56
N TYR A 91 -4.76 1.10 -14.63
CA TYR A 91 -5.99 1.82 -14.89
C TYR A 91 -5.87 3.24 -14.35
N GLY A 92 -6.02 4.22 -15.24
CA GLY A 92 -6.17 5.62 -14.86
C GLY A 92 -7.61 5.91 -14.42
N SER A 93 -7.75 6.78 -13.41
CA SER A 93 -9.05 7.39 -13.13
C SER A 93 -9.24 8.61 -14.02
N TYR A 94 -10.42 8.78 -14.61
CA TYR A 94 -10.75 10.00 -15.37
C TYR A 94 -10.79 11.26 -14.48
N ARG A 95 -11.00 11.08 -13.16
CA ARG A 95 -11.19 12.20 -12.21
C ARG A 95 -9.98 12.51 -11.33
N HIS A 96 -9.00 11.61 -11.27
CA HIS A 96 -7.85 11.74 -10.37
C HIS A 96 -6.57 11.31 -11.10
N THR A 97 -5.47 11.98 -10.80
CA THR A 97 -4.13 11.66 -11.36
C THR A 97 -3.56 10.34 -10.82
N GLU A 98 -4.23 9.71 -9.86
CA GLU A 98 -3.81 8.43 -9.29
C GLU A 98 -3.99 7.29 -10.30
N LEU A 99 -2.91 6.53 -10.50
CA LEU A 99 -2.88 5.34 -11.34
C LEU A 99 -3.03 4.10 -10.47
N HIS A 100 -3.98 3.23 -10.81
CA HIS A 100 -4.19 1.97 -10.10
C HIS A 100 -3.64 0.80 -10.91
N SER A 101 -2.60 0.16 -10.41
CA SER A 101 -1.94 -0.98 -11.06
C SER A 101 -2.37 -2.30 -10.43
N PHE A 102 -2.74 -3.29 -11.26
CA PHE A 102 -3.15 -4.64 -10.84
C PHE A 102 -2.43 -5.70 -11.66
N CYS A 103 -2.33 -6.91 -11.13
CA CYS A 103 -1.96 -8.07 -11.93
C CYS A 103 -3.12 -8.46 -12.84
N SER A 104 -2.85 -8.72 -14.12
CA SER A 104 -3.80 -9.34 -15.06
C SER A 104 -4.19 -10.75 -14.63
#